data_AF-A0A2T5GKA7-F1
#
_entry.id   AF-A0A2T5GKA7-F1
#
_cell.length_a   1.000
_cell.length_b   1.000
_cell.length_c   1.000
_cell.angle_alpha   90.00
_cell.angle_beta   90.00
_cell.angle_gamma   90.00
#
_symmetry.space_group_name_H-M   'P 1'
#
loop_
_entity.id
_entity.type
_entity.pdbx_description
1 polymer ?
#
loop_
_entity_poly.entity_id
_entity_poly.type
_entity_poly.pdbx_seq_one_letter_code
_entity_poly.pdbx_strand_id
1 'polypeptide(L)'
;MSAPPVRTPKRGAKVSAPADQVPDPLRLDDEDFIAEVLAGRFALTGEAERVKENGLAARSLLAARREAGDVVDLEVAETLLFNMARSLRDAWLNWPSRVSPLIAASLGIAVEPLLEALNEHVQQHLASLGEPEADFANAE
;
A
#
# COMPACT_ATOMS: atom_id res chain seq x y z
N MET A 1 14.61 -38.44 14.48
CA MET A 1 15.96 -37.83 14.31
C MET A 1 15.75 -36.41 13.81
N SER A 2 15.33 -35.51 14.71
CA SER A 2 16.11 -34.50 15.44
C SER A 2 16.39 -33.24 14.60
N ALA A 3 15.59 -32.21 14.85
CA ALA A 3 15.70 -30.85 14.32
C ALA A 3 16.88 -30.08 14.96
N PRO A 4 17.44 -29.05 14.30
CA PRO A 4 18.59 -28.30 14.79
C PRO A 4 18.21 -27.36 15.95
N PRO A 5 19.13 -27.06 16.89
CA PRO A 5 18.83 -26.21 18.03
C PRO A 5 18.86 -24.72 17.66
N VAL A 6 17.76 -24.03 17.99
CA VAL A 6 17.66 -22.56 17.97
C VAL A 6 18.49 -22.01 19.13
N ARG A 7 19.51 -21.23 18.80
CA ARG A 7 20.40 -20.56 19.75
C ARG A 7 19.78 -19.24 20.19
N THR A 8 19.14 -19.19 21.36
CA THR A 8 18.80 -17.94 22.03
C THR A 8 20.04 -17.36 22.73
N PRO A 9 20.40 -16.07 22.54
CA PRO A 9 21.42 -15.45 23.38
C PRO A 9 20.83 -15.12 24.75
N LYS A 10 21.30 -15.84 25.77
CA LYS A 10 21.12 -15.49 27.18
C LYS A 10 22.09 -14.35 27.52
N ARG A 11 21.63 -13.10 27.51
CA ARG A 11 22.39 -11.97 28.08
C ARG A 11 21.80 -11.66 29.46
N GLY A 12 22.42 -12.26 30.48
CA GLY A 12 22.24 -11.80 31.85
C GLY A 12 22.92 -10.44 31.99
N ALA A 13 22.13 -9.38 32.10
CA ALA A 13 22.60 -8.11 32.63
C ALA A 13 22.30 -8.11 34.14
N LYS A 14 23.36 -8.12 34.96
CA LYS A 14 23.25 -7.85 36.38
C LYS A 14 22.87 -6.37 36.54
N VAL A 15 21.65 -6.08 36.96
CA VAL A 15 21.26 -4.73 37.41
C VAL A 15 21.62 -4.63 38.88
N SER A 16 22.78 -4.05 39.16
CA SER A 16 23.08 -3.47 40.46
C SER A 16 22.50 -2.05 40.44
N ALA A 17 21.27 -1.87 40.92
CA ALA A 17 20.66 -0.55 41.02
C ALA A 17 21.12 0.15 42.31
N PRO A 18 21.65 1.39 42.27
CA PRO A 18 21.69 2.25 43.43
C PRO A 18 20.25 2.65 43.79
N ALA A 19 19.89 2.49 45.07
CA ALA A 19 18.52 2.54 45.57
C ALA A 19 17.85 3.94 45.65
N ASP A 20 18.36 4.95 44.92
CA ASP A 20 17.90 6.35 45.02
C ASP A 20 17.64 7.03 43.66
N GLN A 21 17.64 6.30 42.55
CA GLN A 21 17.22 6.86 41.26
C GLN A 21 15.74 6.56 41.05
N VAL A 22 14.91 7.62 41.12
CA VAL A 22 13.56 7.59 40.54
C VAL A 22 13.75 7.25 39.06
N PRO A 23 13.21 6.13 38.56
CA PRO A 23 13.32 5.80 37.14
C PRO A 23 12.71 6.93 36.31
N ASP A 24 13.37 7.28 35.21
CA ASP A 24 12.81 8.25 34.27
C ASP A 24 11.41 7.78 33.83
N PRO A 25 10.43 8.71 33.71
CA PRO A 25 9.11 8.38 33.20
C PRO A 25 9.20 7.76 31.80
N LEU A 26 8.32 6.81 31.51
CA LEU A 26 8.26 6.22 30.16
C LEU A 26 7.92 7.30 29.13
N ARG A 27 8.51 7.18 27.94
CA ARG A 27 8.16 8.02 26.80
C ARG A 27 7.25 7.25 25.86
N LEU A 28 6.33 7.97 25.22
CA LEU A 28 5.33 7.36 24.35
C LEU A 28 5.88 6.96 22.96
N ASP A 29 7.08 7.43 22.61
CA ASP A 29 7.80 7.12 21.37
C ASP A 29 8.75 5.90 21.48
N ASP A 30 8.83 5.27 22.65
CA ASP A 30 9.69 4.12 22.89
C ASP A 30 9.16 2.85 22.18
N GLU A 31 10.02 2.13 21.46
CA GLU A 31 9.64 0.89 20.74
C GLU A 31 9.07 -0.20 21.69
N ASP A 32 9.58 -0.26 22.93
CA ASP A 32 9.17 -1.22 23.96
C ASP A 32 8.06 -0.70 24.88
N PHE A 33 7.42 0.44 24.55
CA PHE A 33 6.43 1.12 25.40
C PHE A 33 5.37 0.17 25.97
N ILE A 34 4.83 -0.73 25.14
CA ILE A 34 3.78 -1.69 25.55
C ILE A 34 4.30 -2.66 26.62
N ALA A 35 5.50 -3.20 26.43
CA ALA A 35 6.10 -4.13 27.38
C ALA A 35 6.34 -3.46 28.74
N GLU A 36 6.72 -2.18 28.72
CA GLU A 36 7.02 -1.43 29.92
C GLU A 36 5.79 -0.95 30.69
N VAL A 37 4.70 -0.64 29.98
CA VAL A 37 3.39 -0.41 30.60
C VAL A 37 2.90 -1.68 31.31
N LEU A 38 3.06 -2.85 30.68
CA LEU A 38 2.71 -4.13 31.30
C LEU A 38 3.61 -4.46 32.51
N ALA A 39 4.84 -3.96 32.52
CA ALA A 39 5.76 -4.06 33.66
C ALA A 39 5.45 -3.04 34.78
N GLY A 40 4.38 -2.24 34.65
CA GLY A 40 3.92 -1.30 35.66
C GLY A 40 4.65 0.05 35.65
N ARG A 41 5.39 0.37 34.59
CA ARG A 41 5.94 1.71 34.36
C ARG A 41 4.94 2.53 33.55
N PHE A 42 4.86 3.84 33.79
CA PHE A 42 3.89 4.70 33.13
C PHE A 42 4.53 6.01 32.66
N ALA A 43 3.97 6.60 31.61
CA ALA A 43 4.29 7.95 31.18
C ALA A 43 3.69 8.99 32.15
N LEU A 44 4.20 10.22 32.09
CA LEU A 44 3.64 11.33 32.86
C LEU A 44 2.20 11.62 32.43
N THR A 45 1.33 11.94 33.40
CA THR A 45 -0.10 12.17 33.15
C THR A 45 -0.36 13.23 32.09
N GLY A 46 0.33 14.38 32.14
CA GLY A 46 0.15 15.45 31.15
C GLY A 46 0.59 15.05 29.73
N GLU A 47 1.61 14.19 29.60
CA GLU A 47 2.04 13.68 28.30
C GLU A 47 1.03 12.67 27.74
N ALA A 48 0.57 11.75 28.60
CA ALA A 48 -0.43 10.76 28.27
C ALA A 48 -1.77 11.40 27.86
N GLU A 49 -2.23 12.42 28.60
CA GLU A 49 -3.43 13.18 28.27
C GLU A 49 -3.30 13.89 26.92
N ARG A 50 -2.17 14.58 26.67
CA ARG A 50 -1.93 15.25 25.40
C ARG A 50 -1.97 14.30 24.20
N VAL A 51 -1.32 13.13 24.29
CA VAL A 51 -1.32 12.14 23.21
C VAL A 51 -2.70 11.53 23.02
N LYS A 52 -3.42 11.25 24.10
CA LYS A 52 -4.81 10.79 24.04
C LYS A 52 -5.70 11.79 23.31
N GLU A 53 -5.70 13.06 23.71
CA GLU A 53 -6.55 14.09 23.12
C GLU A 53 -6.18 14.34 21.64
N ASN A 54 -4.88 14.37 21.30
CA ASN A 54 -4.44 14.44 19.91
C ASN A 54 -4.89 13.23 19.09
N GLY A 55 -4.81 12.02 19.65
CA GLY A 55 -5.27 10.79 19.02
C GLY A 55 -6.79 10.79 18.79
N LEU A 56 -7.56 11.30 19.75
CA LEU A 56 -9.01 11.47 19.61
C LEU A 56 -9.34 12.49 18.50
N ALA A 57 -8.63 13.61 18.45
CA ALA A 57 -8.79 14.61 17.39
C ALA A 57 -8.47 14.03 16.01
N ALA A 58 -7.38 13.26 15.87
CA ALA A 58 -7.00 12.61 14.62
C ALA A 58 -8.05 11.59 14.16
N ARG A 59 -8.60 10.78 15.08
CA ARG A 59 -9.66 9.81 14.77
C ARG A 59 -10.96 10.50 14.37
N SER A 60 -11.34 11.57 15.06
CA SER A 60 -12.52 12.36 14.72
C SER A 60 -12.38 13.02 13.35
N LEU A 61 -11.21 13.58 13.04
CA LEU A 61 -10.92 14.15 11.72
C LEU A 61 -11.00 13.09 10.62
N LEU A 62 -10.44 11.90 10.84
CA LEU A 62 -10.50 10.79 9.87
C LEU A 62 -11.95 10.33 9.65
N ALA A 63 -12.76 10.27 10.71
CA ALA A 63 -14.19 9.95 10.59
C ALA A 63 -14.94 11.02 9.80
N ALA A 64 -14.71 12.31 10.09
CA ALA A 64 -15.31 13.41 9.34
C ALA A 64 -14.94 13.38 7.84
N ARG A 65 -13.67 13.07 7.51
CA ARG A 65 -13.23 12.91 6.11
C ARG A 65 -13.87 11.71 5.42
N ARG A 66 -14.07 10.60 6.13
CA ARG A 66 -14.82 9.43 5.61
C ARG A 66 -16.26 9.79 5.31
N GLU A 67 -16.94 10.51 6.22
CA GLU A 67 -18.31 10.98 6.02
C GLU A 67 -18.43 12.00 4.88
N ALA A 68 -17.42 12.86 4.71
CA ALA A 68 -17.33 13.79 3.59
C ALA A 68 -17.04 13.10 2.23
N GLY A 69 -16.57 11.84 2.25
CA GLY A 69 -16.17 11.10 1.06
C GLY A 69 -14.77 11.43 0.53
N ASP A 70 -13.95 12.10 1.34
CA ASP A 70 -12.58 12.52 0.94
C ASP A 70 -11.58 11.36 0.94
N VAL A 71 -11.91 10.23 1.57
CA VAL A 71 -11.02 9.07 1.68
C VAL A 71 -11.69 7.80 1.15
N VAL A 72 -10.89 6.94 0.54
CA VAL A 72 -11.29 5.64 0.03
C VAL A 72 -10.43 4.55 0.69
N ASP A 73 -11.00 3.36 0.85
CA ASP A 73 -10.23 2.19 1.26
C ASP A 73 -9.23 1.82 0.15
N LEU A 74 -7.97 1.59 0.53
CA LEU A 74 -6.92 1.26 -0.43
C LEU A 74 -7.21 -0.05 -1.17
N GLU A 75 -7.73 -1.07 -0.50
CA GLU A 75 -8.05 -2.36 -1.13
C GLU A 75 -9.17 -2.20 -2.18
N VAL A 76 -10.14 -1.35 -1.89
CA VAL A 76 -11.23 -1.00 -2.81
C VAL A 76 -10.69 -0.23 -4.01
N ALA A 77 -9.85 0.78 -3.78
CA ALA A 77 -9.24 1.58 -4.82
C ALA A 77 -8.35 0.74 -5.75
N GLU A 78 -7.53 -0.14 -5.17
CA GLU A 78 -6.66 -1.06 -5.92
C GLU A 78 -7.48 -2.02 -6.77
N THR A 79 -8.51 -2.64 -6.19
CA THR A 79 -9.40 -3.55 -6.92
C THR A 79 -10.09 -2.84 -8.08
N LEU A 80 -10.61 -1.63 -7.85
CA LEU A 80 -11.27 -0.84 -8.89
C LEU A 80 -10.30 -0.47 -10.01
N LEU A 81 -9.10 0.01 -9.66
CA LEU A 81 -8.07 0.39 -10.62
C LEU A 81 -7.63 -0.81 -11.47
N PHE A 82 -7.41 -1.96 -10.83
CA PHE A 82 -7.04 -3.20 -11.53
C PHE A 82 -8.13 -3.63 -12.51
N ASN A 83 -9.40 -3.62 -12.08
CA ASN A 83 -10.53 -3.97 -12.92
C ASN A 83 -10.69 -2.99 -14.10
N MET A 84 -10.49 -1.69 -13.85
CA MET A 84 -10.52 -0.66 -14.90
C MET A 84 -9.40 -0.89 -15.92
N ALA A 85 -8.17 -1.09 -15.46
CA ALA A 85 -7.02 -1.35 -16.32
C ALA A 85 -7.22 -2.62 -17.17
N ARG A 86 -7.79 -3.67 -16.56
CA ARG A 86 -8.16 -4.90 -17.28
C ARG A 86 -9.23 -4.64 -18.34
N SER A 87 -10.30 -3.91 -18.00
CA SER A 87 -11.36 -3.57 -18.95
C SER A 87 -10.81 -2.77 -20.14
N LEU A 88 -9.87 -1.85 -19.90
CA LEU A 88 -9.19 -1.11 -20.96
C LEU A 88 -8.37 -2.04 -21.86
N ARG A 89 -7.60 -2.97 -21.29
CA ARG A 89 -6.85 -3.97 -22.06
C ARG A 89 -7.78 -4.81 -22.94
N ASP A 90 -8.87 -5.32 -22.37
CA ASP A 90 -9.84 -6.14 -23.10
C ASP A 90 -10.53 -5.33 -24.22
N ALA A 91 -10.82 -4.05 -23.98
CA ALA A 91 -11.34 -3.15 -25.00
C ALA A 91 -10.36 -2.95 -26.16
N TRP A 92 -9.07 -2.77 -25.87
CA TRP A 92 -8.01 -2.67 -26.89
C TRP A 92 -7.86 -3.96 -27.69
N LEU A 93 -7.88 -5.13 -27.04
CA LEU A 93 -7.77 -6.42 -27.73
C LEU A 93 -8.91 -6.68 -28.71
N ASN A 94 -10.13 -6.22 -28.38
CA ASN A 94 -11.28 -6.34 -29.27
C ASN A 94 -11.37 -5.21 -30.32
N TRP A 95 -10.65 -4.11 -30.15
CA TRP A 95 -10.76 -2.92 -31.00
C TRP A 95 -10.42 -3.19 -32.48
N PRO A 96 -9.32 -3.89 -32.84
CA PRO A 96 -9.01 -4.20 -34.24
C PRO A 96 -10.15 -4.92 -34.95
N SER A 97 -10.73 -5.95 -34.32
CA SER A 97 -11.84 -6.71 -34.93
C SER A 97 -13.06 -5.85 -35.28
N ARG A 98 -13.29 -4.78 -34.52
CA ARG A 98 -14.41 -3.85 -34.72
C ARG A 98 -14.11 -2.76 -35.75
N VAL A 99 -12.86 -2.29 -35.81
CA VAL A 99 -12.49 -1.11 -36.59
C VAL A 99 -11.88 -1.46 -37.94
N SER A 100 -11.20 -2.61 -38.08
CA SER A 100 -10.61 -3.05 -39.35
C SER A 100 -11.62 -3.08 -40.50
N PRO A 101 -12.86 -3.61 -40.36
CA PRO A 101 -13.83 -3.58 -41.45
C PRO A 101 -14.25 -2.17 -41.85
N LEU A 102 -14.33 -1.24 -40.87
CA LEU A 102 -14.71 0.15 -41.11
C LEU A 102 -13.62 0.90 -41.87
N ILE A 103 -12.36 0.74 -41.45
CA ILE A 103 -11.21 1.35 -42.12
C ILE A 103 -11.04 0.76 -43.52
N ALA A 104 -11.11 -0.57 -43.66
CA ALA A 104 -10.99 -1.26 -44.93
C ALA A 104 -12.04 -0.78 -45.95
N ALA A 105 -13.30 -0.64 -45.51
CA ALA A 105 -14.37 -0.09 -46.34
C ALA A 105 -14.10 1.35 -46.76
N SER A 106 -13.56 2.19 -45.86
CA SER A 106 -13.25 3.60 -46.16
C SER A 106 -12.09 3.79 -47.14
N LEU A 107 -11.11 2.88 -47.11
CA LEU A 107 -9.90 2.96 -47.94
C LEU A 107 -9.96 2.06 -49.19
N GLY A 108 -10.98 1.21 -49.31
CA GLY A 108 -11.13 0.27 -50.42
C GLY A 108 -10.08 -0.86 -50.43
N ILE A 109 -9.59 -1.27 -49.25
CA ILE A 109 -8.58 -2.33 -49.08
C ILE A 109 -9.19 -3.60 -48.49
N ALA A 110 -8.46 -4.72 -48.53
CA ALA A 110 -8.88 -5.98 -47.92
C ALA A 110 -8.84 -5.91 -46.38
N VAL A 111 -9.81 -6.55 -45.73
CA VAL A 111 -9.98 -6.52 -44.26
C VAL A 111 -8.94 -7.39 -43.55
N GLU A 112 -8.74 -8.63 -44.00
CA GLU A 112 -7.80 -9.58 -43.39
C GLU A 112 -6.39 -9.02 -43.14
N PRO A 113 -5.65 -8.50 -44.15
CA PRO A 113 -4.29 -8.00 -43.93
C PRO A 113 -4.25 -6.76 -43.04
N LEU A 114 -5.30 -5.93 -43.07
CA LEU A 114 -5.41 -4.77 -42.19
C LEU A 114 -5.64 -5.20 -40.73
N LEU A 115 -6.51 -6.18 -40.51
CA LEU A 115 -6.80 -6.73 -39.19
C LEU A 115 -5.57 -7.37 -38.57
N GLU A 116 -4.80 -8.11 -39.35
CA GLU A 116 -3.54 -8.72 -38.91
C GLU A 116 -2.53 -7.65 -38.48
N ALA A 117 -2.29 -6.65 -39.32
CA ALA A 117 -1.37 -5.55 -39.01
C ALA A 117 -1.80 -4.75 -37.76
N LEU A 118 -3.10 -4.46 -37.63
CA LEU A 118 -3.61 -3.74 -36.46
C LEU A 118 -3.51 -4.58 -35.17
N ASN A 119 -3.78 -5.89 -35.24
CA ASN A 119 -3.61 -6.78 -34.09
C ASN A 119 -2.16 -6.79 -33.61
N GLU A 120 -1.20 -6.88 -34.53
CA GLU A 120 0.23 -6.86 -34.20
C GLU A 120 0.61 -5.58 -33.45
N HIS A 121 0.26 -4.41 -34.01
CA HIS A 121 0.59 -3.13 -33.38
C HIS A 121 -0.11 -2.89 -32.05
N VAL A 122 -1.37 -3.31 -31.90
CA VAL A 122 -2.07 -3.20 -30.61
C VAL A 122 -1.43 -4.09 -29.55
N GLN A 123 -1.01 -5.31 -29.90
CA GLN A 123 -0.31 -6.20 -28.95
C GLN A 123 1.05 -5.63 -28.53
N GLN A 124 1.83 -5.08 -29.48
CA GLN A 124 3.09 -4.39 -29.18
C GLN A 124 2.86 -3.19 -28.25
N HIS A 125 1.82 -2.39 -28.50
CA HIS A 125 1.47 -1.26 -27.65
C HIS A 125 1.09 -1.71 -26.23
N LEU A 126 0.21 -2.71 -26.10
CA LEU A 126 -0.19 -3.26 -24.80
C LEU A 126 0.99 -3.87 -24.03
N ALA A 127 1.95 -4.49 -24.72
CA ALA A 127 3.18 -4.98 -24.12
C ALA A 127 4.02 -3.83 -23.55
N SER A 128 4.20 -2.74 -24.32
CA SER A 128 4.95 -1.57 -23.84
C SER A 128 4.30 -0.90 -22.61
N LEU A 129 2.97 -0.90 -22.53
CA LEU A 129 2.24 -0.39 -21.37
C LEU A 129 2.33 -1.32 -20.14
N GLY A 130 2.65 -2.59 -20.35
CA GLY A 130 2.80 -3.60 -19.30
C GLY A 130 4.15 -3.60 -18.60
N GLU A 131 5.11 -2.78 -19.08
CA GLU A 131 6.44 -2.59 -18.49
C GLU A 131 6.59 -1.22 -17.77
N PRO A 132 5.66 -0.75 -16.93
CA PRO A 132 5.88 0.48 -16.20
C PRO A 132 6.96 0.26 -15.12
N GLU A 133 8.03 1.05 -15.15
CA GLU A 133 8.88 1.27 -13.98
C GLU A 133 8.01 1.97 -12.93
N ALA A 134 7.39 1.20 -12.06
CA ALA A 134 6.57 1.74 -11.00
C ALA A 134 7.49 2.28 -9.89
N ASP A 135 7.98 3.50 -10.09
CA ASP A 135 8.81 4.20 -9.11
C ASP A 135 7.94 4.88 -8.04
N PHE A 136 7.35 4.05 -7.18
CA PHE A 136 6.59 4.52 -6.02
C PHE A 136 7.47 5.11 -4.91
N ALA A 137 8.80 5.02 -5.05
CA ALA A 137 9.74 5.55 -4.07
C ALA A 137 10.00 7.06 -4.25
N ASN A 138 9.72 7.61 -5.44
CA ASN A 138 9.96 9.02 -5.79
C ASN A 138 8.67 9.82 -6.05
N ALA A 139 7.50 9.29 -5.69
CA ALA A 139 6.27 10.06 -5.69
C ALA A 139 6.23 10.98 -4.45
N GLU A 140 6.89 12.13 -4.57
CA GLU A 140 6.90 13.23 -3.57
C GLU A 140 5.54 13.94 -3.47
#